data_AF-K2PPP1-F1
#
_entry.id   AF-K2PPP1-F1
#
_cell.length_a   1.000
_cell.length_b   1.000
_cell.length_c   1.000
_cell.angle_alpha   90.00
_cell.angle_beta   90.00
_cell.angle_gamma   90.00
#
_symmetry.space_group_name_H-M   'P 1'
#
loop_
_entity.id
_entity.type
_entity.pdbx_description
1 polymer ?
#
loop_
_entity_poly.entity_id
_entity_poly.type
_entity_poly.pdbx_seq_one_letter_code
_entity_poly.pdbx_strand_id
1 'polypeptide(L)'
;MVKAKTKEELIQYSEENWRKICRLVEDLPPEVQQGSFKFGQEHGKEAHWGRDKNIRDVLAHLYEWQKLLQSFVLNNQKGKNQSFLPVPYTWKSYAEMNQDFWKKHHFLRRDERKVSHKPSKDPQFITRIYQ
;
A
#
# COMPACT_ATOMS: atom_id res chain seq x y z
N MET A 1 -20.19 4.82 3.29
CA MET A 1 -19.85 3.64 4.14
C MET A 1 -20.19 3.98 5.57
N VAL A 2 -20.87 3.08 6.30
CA VAL A 2 -21.19 3.31 7.72
C VAL A 2 -19.91 3.16 8.54
N LYS A 3 -19.63 4.10 9.44
CA LYS A 3 -18.47 4.01 10.33
C LYS A 3 -18.74 2.94 11.40
N ALA A 4 -17.75 2.09 11.68
CA ALA A 4 -17.81 1.16 12.81
C ALA A 4 -17.97 1.93 14.13
N LYS A 5 -18.82 1.42 15.01
CA LYS A 5 -19.13 1.97 16.34
C LYS A 5 -18.62 1.08 17.47
N THR A 6 -18.29 -0.19 17.19
CA THR A 6 -17.71 -1.13 18.15
C THR A 6 -16.38 -1.68 17.65
N LYS A 7 -15.62 -2.31 18.57
CA LYS A 7 -14.36 -2.98 18.22
C LYS A 7 -14.63 -4.14 17.27
N GLU A 8 -15.69 -4.89 17.51
CA GLU A 8 -16.12 -6.04 16.73
C GLU A 8 -16.49 -5.61 15.30
N GLU A 9 -17.27 -4.53 15.16
CA GLU A 9 -17.58 -3.94 13.85
C GLU A 9 -16.32 -3.46 13.13
N LEU A 10 -15.37 -2.84 13.84
CA LEU A 10 -14.13 -2.36 13.23
C LEU A 10 -13.29 -3.52 12.67
N ILE A 11 -13.18 -4.62 13.43
CA ILE A 11 -12.46 -5.83 12.98
C ILE A 11 -13.17 -6.42 11.77
N GLN A 12 -14.49 -6.64 11.87
CA GLN A 12 -15.28 -7.19 10.77
C GLN A 12 -15.16 -6.35 9.50
N TYR A 13 -15.35 -5.03 9.58
CA TYR A 13 -15.24 -4.14 8.42
C TYR A 13 -13.83 -4.12 7.84
N SER A 14 -12.80 -4.17 8.68
CA SER A 14 -11.41 -4.22 8.21
C SER A 14 -11.15 -5.49 7.40
N GLU A 15 -11.57 -6.65 7.91
CA GLU A 15 -11.42 -7.92 7.22
C GLU A 15 -12.24 -8.00 5.93
N GLU A 16 -13.50 -7.55 5.95
CA GLU A 16 -14.36 -7.54 4.77
C GLU A 16 -13.81 -6.65 3.67
N ASN A 17 -13.32 -5.45 4.02
CA ASN A 17 -12.74 -4.54 3.05
C ASN A 17 -11.41 -5.08 2.50
N TRP A 18 -10.58 -5.72 3.34
CA TRP A 18 -9.38 -6.40 2.87
C TRP A 18 -9.73 -7.53 1.88
N ARG A 19 -10.68 -8.41 2.23
CA ARG A 19 -11.15 -9.48 1.33
C ARG A 19 -11.69 -8.93 0.01
N LYS A 20 -12.41 -7.80 0.03
CA LYS A 20 -12.91 -7.15 -1.19
C LYS A 20 -11.76 -6.68 -2.08
N ILE A 21 -10.71 -6.09 -1.50
CA ILE A 21 -9.51 -5.68 -2.26
C ILE A 21 -8.82 -6.91 -2.88
N CYS A 22 -8.61 -7.98 -2.11
CA CYS A 22 -7.99 -9.21 -2.62
C CYS A 22 -8.79 -9.80 -3.79
N ARG A 23 -10.10 -10.00 -3.63
CA ARG A 23 -10.97 -10.53 -4.68
C ARG A 23 -10.95 -9.66 -5.93
N LEU A 24 -11.05 -8.33 -5.76
CA LEU A 24 -10.99 -7.40 -6.88
C LEU A 24 -9.70 -7.56 -7.69
N VAL A 25 -8.56 -7.79 -7.04
CA VAL A 25 -7.28 -8.00 -7.73
C VAL A 25 -7.22 -9.39 -8.38
N GLU A 26 -7.69 -10.42 -7.68
CA GLU A 26 -7.71 -11.82 -8.17
C GLU A 26 -8.62 -12.00 -9.40
N ASP A 27 -9.75 -11.30 -9.44
CA ASP A 27 -10.72 -11.35 -10.53
C ASP A 27 -10.21 -10.65 -11.81
N LEU A 28 -9.13 -9.86 -11.73
CA LEU A 28 -8.56 -9.21 -12.90
C LEU A 28 -7.70 -10.18 -13.72
N PRO A 29 -7.71 -10.11 -15.06
CA PRO A 29 -6.80 -10.87 -15.89
C PRO A 29 -5.32 -10.61 -15.53
N PRO A 30 -4.43 -11.61 -15.59
CA PRO A 30 -3.02 -11.46 -15.19
C PRO A 30 -2.28 -10.29 -15.84
N GLU A 31 -2.59 -10.00 -17.11
CA GLU A 31 -2.06 -8.87 -17.85
C GLU A 31 -2.54 -7.52 -17.29
N VAL A 32 -3.74 -7.45 -16.75
CA VAL A 32 -4.29 -6.26 -16.09
C VAL A 32 -3.73 -6.11 -14.68
N GLN A 33 -3.52 -7.22 -13.96
CA GLN A 33 -2.86 -7.19 -12.64
C GLN A 33 -1.48 -6.54 -12.69
N GLN A 34 -0.75 -6.76 -13.79
CA GLN A 34 0.60 -6.21 -14.02
C GLN A 34 0.61 -4.91 -14.82
N GLY A 35 -0.53 -4.54 -15.40
CA GLY A 35 -0.69 -3.39 -16.26
C GLY A 35 -0.60 -2.06 -15.52
N SER A 36 -0.24 -1.02 -16.27
CA SER A 36 -0.34 0.36 -15.77
C SER A 36 -1.78 0.85 -15.84
N PHE A 37 -2.18 1.64 -14.86
CA PHE A 37 -3.41 2.40 -14.92
C PHE A 37 -3.38 3.39 -16.09
N LYS A 38 -4.54 3.59 -16.71
CA LYS A 38 -4.72 4.57 -17.80
C LYS A 38 -5.17 5.94 -17.29
N PHE A 39 -5.13 6.16 -15.96
CA PHE A 39 -5.57 7.38 -15.31
C PHE A 39 -4.33 8.23 -14.96
N GLY A 40 -4.21 9.43 -15.55
CA GLY A 40 -3.18 10.43 -15.24
C GLY A 40 -3.64 11.54 -14.28
N GLN A 41 -2.83 12.60 -14.19
CA GLN A 41 -3.19 13.82 -13.42
C GLN A 41 -4.44 14.52 -13.98
N GLU A 42 -4.93 14.14 -15.17
CA GLU A 42 -6.23 14.59 -15.67
C GLU A 42 -7.41 14.15 -14.79
N HIS A 43 -7.25 13.11 -13.96
CA HIS A 43 -8.33 12.59 -13.11
C HIS A 43 -8.47 13.29 -11.75
N GLY A 44 -7.51 14.15 -11.36
CA GLY A 44 -7.61 14.95 -10.15
C GLY A 44 -6.30 15.62 -9.75
N LYS A 45 -6.40 16.61 -8.85
CA LYS A 45 -5.25 17.39 -8.35
C LYS A 45 -4.51 16.70 -7.21
N GLU A 46 -5.06 15.61 -6.69
CA GLU A 46 -4.49 14.87 -5.58
C GLU A 46 -3.22 14.12 -6.02
N ALA A 47 -2.21 14.13 -5.14
CA ALA A 47 -0.91 13.55 -5.42
C ALA A 47 -0.93 12.05 -5.77
N HIS A 48 -1.98 11.31 -5.38
CA HIS A 48 -2.09 9.88 -5.66
C HIS A 48 -2.30 9.58 -7.16
N TRP A 49 -2.98 10.45 -7.92
CA TRP A 49 -3.13 10.31 -9.39
C TRP A 49 -1.78 10.36 -10.11
N GLY A 50 -0.85 11.15 -9.58
CA GLY A 50 0.53 11.23 -10.08
C GLY A 50 1.45 10.11 -9.57
N ARG A 51 1.13 9.49 -8.43
CA ARG A 51 1.99 8.53 -7.73
C ARG A 51 1.73 7.08 -8.12
N ASP A 52 0.49 6.61 -7.97
CA ASP A 52 0.18 5.19 -8.10
C ASP A 52 -0.07 4.85 -9.57
N LYS A 53 0.83 4.06 -10.18
CA LYS A 53 0.78 3.75 -11.62
C LYS A 53 0.18 2.40 -11.93
N ASN A 54 0.01 1.52 -10.94
CA ASN A 54 -0.52 0.17 -11.09
C ASN A 54 -0.97 -0.37 -9.72
N ILE A 55 -1.58 -1.55 -9.70
CA ILE A 55 -2.12 -2.19 -8.49
C ILE A 55 -1.08 -2.35 -7.38
N ARG A 56 0.17 -2.67 -7.75
CA ARG A 56 1.26 -2.81 -6.76
C ARG A 56 1.53 -1.52 -6.02
N ASP A 57 1.52 -0.38 -6.73
CA ASP A 57 1.79 0.92 -6.09
C ASP A 57 0.72 1.23 -5.03
N VAL A 58 -0.55 0.93 -5.33
CA VAL A 58 -1.66 1.08 -4.39
C VAL A 58 -1.49 0.15 -3.18
N LEU A 59 -1.19 -1.14 -3.41
CA LEU A 59 -1.01 -2.11 -2.33
C LEU A 59 0.22 -1.80 -1.45
N ALA A 60 1.32 -1.37 -2.07
CA ALA A 60 2.52 -0.91 -1.37
C ALA A 60 2.22 0.33 -0.51
N HIS A 61 1.37 1.23 -1.00
CA HIS A 61 0.94 2.38 -0.22
C HIS A 61 0.13 1.97 1.02
N LEU A 62 -0.88 1.11 0.84
CA LEU A 62 -1.68 0.58 1.96
C LEU A 62 -0.79 -0.13 3.00
N TYR A 63 0.19 -0.90 2.54
CA TYR A 63 1.15 -1.58 3.40
C TYR A 63 1.95 -0.60 4.28
N GLU A 64 2.56 0.42 3.69
CA GLU A 64 3.38 1.37 4.45
C GLU A 64 2.55 2.13 5.49
N TRP A 65 1.31 2.51 5.16
CA TRP A 65 0.40 3.12 6.14
C TRP A 65 0.02 2.17 7.28
N GLN A 66 -0.21 0.88 6.99
CA GLN A 66 -0.45 -0.12 8.02
C GLN A 66 0.78 -0.31 8.91
N LYS A 67 1.99 -0.28 8.33
CA LYS A 67 3.26 -0.32 9.08
C LYS A 67 3.45 0.91 9.97
N LEU A 68 3.07 2.10 9.51
CA LEU A 68 3.07 3.31 10.34
C LEU A 68 2.15 3.14 11.56
N LEU A 69 0.92 2.68 11.36
CA LEU A 69 -0.03 2.44 12.45
C LEU A 69 0.52 1.42 13.46
N GLN A 70 1.04 0.28 12.99
CA GLN A 70 1.62 -0.74 13.85
C GLN A 70 2.80 -0.18 14.66
N SER A 71 3.73 0.53 14.01
CA SER A 71 4.87 1.14 14.67
C SER A 71 4.44 2.16 15.73
N PHE A 72 3.49 3.03 15.38
CA PHE A 72 2.94 4.02 16.29
C PHE A 72 2.33 3.37 17.53
N VAL A 73 1.44 2.38 17.37
CA VAL A 73 0.79 1.71 18.50
C VAL A 73 1.82 0.99 19.37
N LEU A 74 2.69 0.17 18.77
CA LEU A 74 3.64 -0.66 19.51
C LEU A 74 4.66 0.18 20.30
N ASN A 75 5.15 1.29 19.72
CA ASN A 75 6.13 2.12 20.42
C ASN A 75 5.49 2.95 21.53
N ASN A 76 4.30 3.52 21.31
CA ASN A 76 3.61 4.28 22.36
C ASN A 76 3.12 3.39 23.50
N GLN A 77 2.67 2.15 23.22
CA GLN A 77 2.37 1.16 24.27
C GLN A 77 3.60 0.80 25.12
N LYS A 78 4.81 0.93 24.58
CA LYS A 78 6.08 0.73 25.30
C LYS A 78 6.60 2.01 25.98
N GLY A 79 5.80 3.08 26.03
CA GLY A 79 6.20 4.37 26.61
C GLY A 79 7.17 5.18 25.75
N LYS A 80 7.44 4.76 24.51
CA LYS A 80 8.23 5.54 23.55
C LYS A 80 7.30 6.52 22.83
N ASN A 81 7.32 7.78 23.27
CA ASN A 81 6.50 8.83 22.68
C ASN A 81 6.88 9.04 21.20
N GLN A 82 6.09 8.46 20.30
CA GLN A 82 6.33 8.46 18.87
C GLN A 82 5.14 9.09 18.15
N SER A 83 5.39 10.09 17.31
CA SER A 83 4.40 10.65 16.40
C SER A 83 3.93 9.62 15.37
N PHE A 84 2.68 9.72 14.92
CA PHE A 84 2.15 8.82 13.87
C PHE A 84 2.94 8.93 12.57
N LEU A 85 3.22 10.16 12.14
CA LEU A 85 4.08 10.42 11.00
C LEU A 85 5.55 10.47 11.44
N PRO A 86 6.46 9.78 10.75
CA PRO A 86 7.87 9.81 11.08
C PRO A 86 8.49 11.17 10.72
N VAL A 87 9.46 11.62 11.51
CA VAL A 87 10.28 12.81 11.19
C VAL A 87 11.02 12.56 9.85
N PRO A 88 11.11 13.56 8.96
CA PRO A 88 10.72 14.97 9.11
C PRO A 88 9.28 15.31 8.69
N TYR A 89 8.43 14.31 8.47
CA TYR A 89 7.12 14.51 7.87
C TYR A 89 6.06 15.00 8.85
N THR A 90 5.13 15.79 8.32
CA THR A 90 3.96 16.33 9.01
C THR A 90 2.71 16.06 8.18
N TRP A 91 1.52 16.31 8.73
CA TRP A 91 0.28 16.23 7.94
C TRP A 91 0.21 17.24 6.78
N LYS A 92 1.10 18.24 6.75
CA LYS A 92 1.26 19.14 5.59
C LYS A 92 2.21 18.57 4.53
N SER A 93 3.20 17.77 4.93
CA SER A 93 4.24 17.20 4.05
C SER A 93 4.14 15.69 3.81
N TYR A 94 3.11 15.02 4.33
CA TYR A 94 2.95 13.57 4.15
C TYR A 94 2.81 13.15 2.68
N ALA A 95 2.41 14.05 1.79
CA ALA A 95 2.42 13.80 0.35
C ALA A 95 3.84 13.47 -0.16
N GLU A 96 4.87 14.13 0.38
CA GLU A 96 6.28 13.85 0.05
C GLU A 96 6.72 12.50 0.62
N MET A 97 6.34 12.20 1.87
CA MET A 97 6.54 10.87 2.48
C MET A 97 5.95 9.76 1.62
N ASN A 98 4.75 9.99 1.09
CA ASN A 98 4.08 9.02 0.23
C ASN A 98 4.86 8.79 -1.08
N GLN A 99 5.53 9.80 -1.63
CA GLN A 99 6.42 9.64 -2.79
C GLN A 99 7.66 8.81 -2.42
N ASP A 100 8.20 9.00 -1.22
CA ASP A 100 9.33 8.21 -0.75
C ASP A 100 8.98 6.75 -0.52
N PHE A 101 7.78 6.45 -0.01
CA PHE A 101 7.24 5.09 0.03
C PHE A 101 7.21 4.48 -1.37
N TRP A 102 6.70 5.21 -2.36
CA TRP A 102 6.71 4.74 -3.75
C TRP A 102 8.15 4.45 -4.23
N LYS A 103 9.09 5.38 -4.08
CA LYS A 103 10.51 5.19 -4.48
C LYS A 103 11.14 3.95 -3.84
N LYS A 104 10.90 3.72 -2.55
CA LYS A 104 11.39 2.55 -1.80
C LYS A 104 10.99 1.23 -2.46
N HIS A 105 9.71 1.09 -2.80
CA HIS A 105 9.18 -0.14 -3.43
C HIS A 105 9.62 -0.33 -4.88
N HIS A 106 9.93 0.76 -5.61
CA HIS A 106 10.52 0.67 -6.94
C HIS A 106 12.01 0.30 -6.94
N PHE A 107 12.75 0.69 -5.89
CA PHE A 107 14.15 0.31 -5.72
C PHE A 107 14.30 -1.19 -5.40
N LEU A 108 13.50 -1.72 -4.45
CA LEU A 108 13.49 -3.14 -4.10
C LEU A 108 13.23 -4.04 -5.31
N ARG A 109 12.22 -3.69 -6.13
CA ARG A 109 11.93 -4.38 -7.40
C ARG A 109 13.12 -4.41 -8.37
N ARG A 110 13.95 -3.36 -8.41
CA ARG A 110 15.10 -3.32 -9.32
C ARG A 110 16.19 -4.28 -8.85
N ASP A 111 16.35 -4.47 -7.54
CA ASP A 111 17.34 -5.38 -6.97
C ASP A 111 16.89 -6.85 -7.11
N GLU A 112 15.63 -7.16 -6.83
CA GLU A 112 15.04 -8.49 -7.01
C GLU A 112 15.08 -8.99 -8.47
N ARG A 113 14.87 -8.08 -9.45
CA ARG A 113 15.01 -8.40 -10.88
C ARG A 113 16.44 -8.71 -11.31
N LYS A 114 17.45 -8.24 -10.57
CA LYS A 114 18.85 -8.65 -10.80
C LYS A 114 19.12 -10.05 -10.26
N VAL A 115 18.33 -10.52 -9.30
CA VAL A 115 18.51 -11.81 -8.63
C VAL A 115 17.68 -12.95 -9.26
N SER A 116 16.67 -12.67 -10.10
CA SER A 116 15.85 -13.73 -10.67
C SER A 116 15.40 -13.48 -12.13
N HIS A 117 15.97 -14.25 -13.06
CA HIS A 117 15.53 -14.36 -14.45
C HIS A 117 14.95 -15.76 -14.69
N LYS A 118 13.71 -16.01 -14.23
CA LYS A 118 12.82 -17.06 -14.76
C LYS A 118 11.36 -16.59 -14.66
N PRO A 119 10.59 -16.58 -15.77
CA PRO A 119 9.17 -16.23 -15.71
C PRO A 119 8.39 -17.40 -15.10
N SER A 120 7.79 -17.20 -13.94
CA SER A 120 6.90 -18.17 -13.29
C SER A 120 5.45 -17.68 -13.37
N LYS A 121 4.55 -18.53 -13.89
CA LYS A 121 3.09 -18.37 -13.88
C LYS A 121 2.54 -18.73 -12.49
N ASP A 122 2.86 -17.92 -11.50
CA ASP A 122 2.57 -18.21 -10.08
C ASP A 122 1.30 -17.46 -9.60
N PRO A 123 0.28 -18.14 -9.06
CA PRO A 123 -0.98 -17.54 -8.58
C PRO A 123 -0.84 -16.58 -7.37
N GLN A 124 0.37 -16.37 -6.83
CA GLN A 124 0.57 -15.64 -5.58
C GLN A 124 1.04 -14.19 -5.78
N PHE A 125 0.40 -13.44 -6.70
CA PHE A 125 0.76 -12.05 -6.98
C PHE A 125 0.73 -11.17 -5.72
N ILE A 126 -0.25 -11.39 -4.83
CA ILE A 126 -0.38 -10.63 -3.58
C ILE A 126 0.78 -10.97 -2.62
N THR A 127 1.14 -12.25 -2.46
CA THR A 127 2.17 -12.68 -1.50
C THR A 127 3.58 -12.15 -1.85
N ARG A 128 3.89 -11.99 -3.14
CA ARG A 128 5.18 -11.45 -3.61
C ARG A 128 5.33 -9.94 -3.50
N ILE A 129 4.25 -9.18 -3.27
CA ILE A 129 4.36 -7.73 -3.03
C ILE A 129 4.96 -7.45 -1.63
N TYR A 130 4.95 -8.44 -0.73
CA TYR A 130 5.31 -8.28 0.68
C TYR A 130 6.58 -9.03 1.12
N GLN A 131 7.29 -9.73 0.22
CA GLN A 131 8.57 -10.39 0.49
C GLN A 131 9.67 -9.68 -0.29
#